data_AF-A0A372RBI7-F1
#
_entry.id   AF-A0A372RBI7-F1
#
_cell.length_a   1.000
_cell.length_b   1.000
_cell.length_c   1.000
_cell.angle_alpha   90.00
_cell.angle_beta   90.00
_cell.angle_gamma   90.00
#
_symmetry.space_group_name_H-M   'P 1'
#
loop_
_entity.id
_entity.type
_entity.pdbx_description
1 polymer ?
#
loop_
_entity_poly.entity_id
_entity_poly.type
_entity_poly.pdbx_seq_one_letter_code
_entity_poly.pdbx_strand_id
1 'polypeptide(L)'
;MPLLIFDWNNDGFNDVETSPGCRNGVAGQTKKAIIESLTESGAVNHENMVFYFSNGADIGTWIENLKGTLAWAKNQAGVPNICRSVLRVNKIQELSAEVDVEDYTSILI
;
A
#
# COMPACT_ATOMS: atom_id res chain seq x y z
N MET A 1 2.01 4.56 -17.37
CA MET A 1 0.93 3.99 -16.54
C MET A 1 1.61 3.24 -15.42
N PRO A 2 1.70 3.83 -14.22
CA PRO A 2 2.39 3.18 -13.12
C PRO A 2 1.46 2.23 -12.36
N LEU A 3 2.05 1.25 -11.70
CA LEU A 3 1.34 0.32 -10.84
C LEU A 3 2.09 0.12 -9.53
N LEU A 4 1.34 0.03 -8.43
CA LEU A 4 1.88 -0.30 -7.12
C LEU A 4 1.62 -1.77 -6.81
N ILE A 5 2.63 -2.47 -6.32
CA ILE A 5 2.55 -3.85 -5.90
C ILE A 5 2.87 -3.92 -4.41
N PHE A 6 1.98 -4.52 -3.62
CA PHE A 6 2.13 -4.67 -2.18
C PHE A 6 2.37 -6.13 -1.81
N ASP A 7 3.47 -6.38 -1.11
CA ASP A 7 3.64 -7.60 -0.31
C ASP A 7 3.13 -7.33 1.10
N TRP A 8 1.88 -7.70 1.36
CA TRP A 8 1.24 -7.44 2.66
C TRP A 8 1.83 -8.30 3.77
N ASN A 9 1.97 -7.71 4.94
CA ASN A 9 2.34 -8.40 6.16
C ASN A 9 1.11 -8.49 7.08
N ASN A 10 0.55 -9.69 7.21
CA ASN A 10 -0.63 -9.92 8.05
C ASN A 10 -0.38 -9.57 9.51
N ASP A 11 0.85 -9.74 10.01
CA ASP A 11 1.20 -9.42 11.40
C ASP A 11 1.02 -7.92 11.70
N GLY A 12 1.17 -7.04 10.69
CA GLY A 12 0.97 -5.61 10.86
C GLY A 12 -0.49 -5.17 11.04
N PHE A 13 -1.44 -6.08 10.86
CA PHE A 13 -2.87 -5.89 11.14
C PHE A 13 -3.38 -6.83 12.24
N ASN A 14 -2.52 -7.65 12.84
CA ASN A 14 -2.88 -8.63 13.86
C ASN A 14 -1.91 -8.56 15.04
N ASP A 15 -1.38 -7.36 15.31
CA ASP A 15 -0.45 -7.10 16.42
C ASP A 15 -1.13 -7.18 17.79
N VAL A 16 -2.46 -7.01 17.85
CA VAL A 16 -3.29 -7.18 19.04
C VAL A 16 -4.24 -8.37 18.87
N GLU A 17 -4.04 -9.43 19.66
CA GLU A 17 -4.77 -10.70 19.55
C GLU A 17 -6.30 -10.54 19.71
N THR A 18 -6.74 -9.63 20.59
CA THR A 18 -8.16 -9.41 20.86
C THR A 18 -8.89 -8.63 19.76
N SER A 19 -8.18 -8.18 18.72
CA SER A 19 -8.74 -7.35 17.65
C SER A 19 -8.11 -7.67 16.29
N PRO A 20 -8.29 -8.91 15.79
CA PRO A 20 -7.67 -9.36 14.56
C PRO A 20 -8.14 -8.54 13.34
N GLY A 21 -7.22 -8.33 12.40
CA GLY A 21 -7.43 -7.54 11.18
C GLY A 21 -7.39 -6.02 11.36
N CYS A 22 -7.18 -5.54 12.58
CA CYS A 22 -7.01 -4.13 12.91
C CYS A 22 -5.61 -3.87 13.48
N ARG A 23 -4.86 -2.98 12.82
CA ARG A 23 -3.59 -2.50 13.36
C ARG A 23 -3.82 -1.82 14.71
N ASN A 24 -2.94 -2.08 15.69
CA ASN A 24 -3.04 -1.56 17.05
C ASN A 24 -4.37 -1.92 17.76
N GLY A 25 -5.13 -2.88 17.23
CA GLY A 25 -6.49 -3.19 17.68
C GLY A 25 -7.51 -2.06 17.49
N VAL A 26 -7.20 -1.04 16.67
CA VAL A 26 -8.08 0.12 16.47
C VAL A 26 -9.05 -0.15 15.32
N ALA A 27 -10.35 -0.13 15.62
CA ALA A 27 -11.39 -0.27 14.61
C ALA A 27 -11.21 0.75 13.48
N GLY A 28 -11.20 0.26 12.23
CA GLY A 28 -10.99 1.08 11.03
C GLY A 28 -9.54 1.11 10.53
N GLN A 29 -8.53 0.78 11.35
CA GLN A 29 -7.14 0.65 10.91
C GLN A 29 -6.88 -0.70 10.22
N THR A 30 -7.59 -0.93 9.12
CA THR A 30 -7.63 -2.24 8.43
C THR A 30 -6.93 -2.18 7.09
N LYS A 31 -6.51 -3.34 6.56
CA LYS A 31 -6.04 -3.45 5.17
C LYS A 31 -7.06 -2.89 4.18
N LYS A 32 -8.35 -3.11 4.45
CA LYS A 32 -9.46 -2.60 3.63
C LYS A 32 -9.47 -1.07 3.53
N ALA A 33 -9.21 -0.35 4.63
CA ALA A 33 -9.17 1.12 4.62
C ALA A 33 -8.04 1.67 3.72
N ILE A 34 -6.91 0.98 3.64
CA ILE A 34 -5.81 1.35 2.74
C ILE A 34 -6.19 1.11 1.28
N ILE A 35 -6.83 -0.03 1.00
CA ILE A 35 -7.34 -0.37 -0.33
C ILE A 35 -8.39 0.64 -0.79
N GLU A 36 -9.33 1.00 0.08
CA GLU A 36 -10.34 2.02 -0.20
C GLU A 36 -9.66 3.35 -0.55
N SER A 37 -8.69 3.80 0.23
CA SER A 37 -7.94 5.02 -0.07
C SER A 37 -7.17 4.98 -1.39
N LEU A 38 -6.60 3.82 -1.77
CA LEU A 38 -5.98 3.61 -3.08
C LEU A 38 -7.03 3.79 -4.20
N THR A 39 -8.18 3.15 -4.07
CA THR A 39 -9.25 3.22 -5.08
C THR A 39 -9.91 4.60 -5.17
N GLU A 40 -10.07 5.30 -4.04
CA GLU A 40 -10.53 6.70 -4.00
C GLU A 40 -9.56 7.65 -4.69
N SER A 41 -8.27 7.31 -4.66
CA SER A 41 -7.21 8.05 -5.36
C SER A 41 -7.12 7.68 -6.85
N GLY A 42 -8.04 6.85 -7.38
CA GLY A 42 -8.13 6.50 -8.79
C GLY A 42 -7.47 5.18 -9.19
N ALA A 43 -7.03 4.37 -8.22
CA ALA A 43 -6.45 3.06 -8.50
C ALA A 43 -7.53 2.04 -8.93
N VAL A 44 -7.20 1.21 -9.92
CA VAL A 44 -7.91 -0.04 -10.19
C VAL A 44 -7.26 -1.15 -9.39
N ASN A 45 -8.04 -1.80 -8.53
CA ASN A 45 -7.59 -2.87 -7.65
C ASN A 45 -7.62 -4.23 -8.35
N HIS A 46 -6.51 -4.96 -8.31
CA HIS A 46 -6.38 -6.34 -8.74
C HIS A 46 -5.91 -7.20 -7.58
N GLU A 47 -6.80 -8.09 -7.11
CA GLU A 47 -6.54 -9.08 -6.05
C GLU A 47 -5.99 -8.47 -4.74
N ASN A 48 -6.31 -7.21 -4.46
CA ASN A 48 -5.83 -6.47 -3.29
C ASN A 48 -4.32 -6.41 -3.18
N MET A 49 -3.57 -6.63 -4.27
CA MET A 49 -2.11 -6.69 -4.30
C MET A 49 -1.53 -5.73 -5.32
N VAL A 50 -2.17 -5.65 -6.49
CA VAL A 50 -1.71 -4.82 -7.60
C VAL A 50 -2.71 -3.70 -7.82
N PHE A 51 -2.23 -2.47 -7.82
CA PHE A 51 -3.03 -1.27 -7.96
C PHE A 51 -2.55 -0.49 -9.17
N TYR A 52 -3.37 -0.49 -10.22
CA TYR A 52 -3.08 0.19 -11.47
C TYR A 52 -3.55 1.64 -11.41
N PHE A 53 -2.73 2.59 -11.84
CA PHE A 53 -3.08 3.99 -11.92
C PHE A 53 -3.03 4.49 -13.37
N SER A 54 -4.02 5.30 -13.74
CA SER A 54 -4.08 5.90 -15.07
C SER A 54 -2.95 6.90 -15.29
N ASN A 55 -2.54 7.62 -14.24
CA ASN A 55 -1.43 8.55 -14.26
C ASN A 55 -0.59 8.46 -12.97
N GLY A 56 0.64 8.99 -12.97
CA GLY A 56 1.50 8.97 -11.77
C GLY A 56 1.18 10.05 -10.72
N ALA A 57 0.42 11.09 -11.08
CA ALA A 57 -0.02 12.10 -10.13
C ALA A 57 -1.03 11.55 -9.12
N ASP A 58 -1.85 10.57 -9.52
CA ASP A 58 -2.80 9.86 -8.67
C ASP A 58 -2.09 9.11 -7.51
N ILE A 59 -0.90 8.57 -7.76
CA ILE A 59 -0.02 8.00 -6.72
C ILE A 59 0.41 9.09 -5.74
N GLY A 60 0.73 10.28 -6.23
CA GLY A 60 1.04 11.44 -5.39
C GLY A 60 -0.13 11.83 -4.48
N THR A 61 -1.34 11.88 -5.02
CA THR A 61 -2.56 12.13 -4.24
C THR A 61 -2.76 11.08 -3.13
N TRP A 62 -2.54 9.80 -3.46
CA TRP A 62 -2.61 8.74 -2.45
C TRP A 62 -1.53 8.88 -1.36
N ILE A 63 -0.29 9.27 -1.73
CA ILE A 63 0.78 9.53 -0.76
C ILE A 63 0.41 10.69 0.20
N GLU A 64 -0.28 11.73 -0.29
CA GLU A 64 -0.77 12.81 0.57
C GLU A 64 -1.85 12.33 1.54
N ASN A 65 -2.78 11.47 1.09
CA ASN A 65 -3.75 10.80 1.99
C ASN A 65 -3.03 9.96 3.06
N LEU A 66 -1.93 9.29 2.69
CA LEU A 66 -1.07 8.54 3.60
C LEU A 66 -0.43 9.40 4.70
N LYS A 67 -0.14 10.66 4.41
CA LYS A 67 0.39 11.60 5.42
C LYS A 67 -0.70 12.10 6.37
N GLY A 68 -1.96 12.12 5.92
CA GLY A 68 -3.11 12.57 6.70
C GLY A 68 -3.91 11.40 7.29
N THR A 69 -4.95 10.99 6.57
CA THR A 69 -6.00 10.05 7.03
C THR A 69 -5.47 8.65 7.33
N LEU A 70 -4.35 8.25 6.72
CA LEU A 70 -3.71 6.95 6.93
C LEU A 70 -2.33 7.05 7.60
N ALA A 71 -2.05 8.10 8.37
CA ALA A 71 -0.76 8.25 9.05
C ALA A 71 -0.40 7.04 9.95
N TRP A 72 -1.40 6.33 10.46
CA TRP A 72 -1.26 5.09 11.23
C TRP A 72 -0.67 3.92 10.43
N ALA A 73 -0.75 3.94 9.10
CA ALA A 73 -0.26 2.85 8.25
C ALA A 73 1.27 2.80 8.18
N LYS A 74 1.94 3.90 8.50
CA LYS A 74 3.40 4.00 8.53
C LYS A 74 4.02 3.12 9.62
N ASN A 75 5.31 2.90 9.49
CA ASN A 75 6.15 2.25 10.48
C ASN A 75 5.96 2.83 11.87
N GLN A 76 5.91 1.94 12.85
CA GLN A 76 5.76 2.27 14.26
C GLN A 76 6.70 1.39 15.07
N ALA A 77 7.40 1.99 16.03
CA ALA A 77 8.34 1.26 16.87
C ALA A 77 7.61 0.15 17.65
N GLY A 78 8.10 -1.08 17.54
CA GLY A 78 7.55 -2.24 18.25
C GLY A 78 6.27 -2.84 17.64
N VAL A 79 5.75 -2.28 16.53
CA VAL A 79 4.60 -2.82 15.81
C VAL A 79 5.06 -3.34 14.44
N PRO A 80 4.72 -4.58 14.05
CA PRO A 80 5.07 -5.09 12.72
C PRO A 80 4.57 -4.16 11.61
N ASN A 81 5.34 -4.00 10.52
CA ASN A 81 4.88 -3.20 9.37
C ASN A 81 3.68 -3.86 8.69
N ILE A 82 2.83 -3.07 8.04
CA ILE A 82 1.65 -3.57 7.31
C ILE A 82 1.98 -4.23 5.97
N CYS A 83 3.19 -3.99 5.46
CA CYS A 83 3.75 -4.61 4.27
C CYS A 83 5.22 -4.94 4.51
N ARG A 84 5.75 -5.88 3.74
CA ARG A 84 7.18 -6.21 3.67
C ARG A 84 7.88 -5.38 2.60
N SER A 85 7.16 -5.07 1.53
CA SER A 85 7.63 -4.22 0.44
C SER A 85 6.47 -3.54 -0.29
N VAL A 86 6.78 -2.41 -0.91
CA VAL A 86 5.93 -1.77 -1.92
C VAL A 86 6.80 -1.43 -3.10
N LEU A 87 6.42 -1.90 -4.28
CA LEU A 87 7.14 -1.62 -5.52
C LEU A 87 6.26 -0.77 -6.43
N ARG A 88 6.88 0.23 -7.05
CA ARG A 88 6.27 0.98 -8.14
C ARG A 88 6.87 0.49 -9.45
N VAL A 89 6.04 -0.06 -10.32
CA VAL A 89 6.45 -0.36 -11.70
C VAL A 89 6.09 0.83 -12.57
N ASN A 90 7.10 1.40 -13.22
CA ASN A 90 6.95 2.57 -14.08
C ASN A 90 6.61 2.18 -15.53
N LYS A 91 7.18 1.06 -15.99
CA LYS A 91 7.02 0.56 -17.35
C LYS A 91 7.26 -0.94 -17.41
N ILE A 92 6.47 -1.63 -18.23
CA ILE A 92 6.73 -3.00 -18.68
C ILE A 92 7.03 -2.91 -20.17
N GLN A 93 8.20 -3.40 -20.60
CA GLN A 93 8.57 -3.45 -22.01
C GLN A 93 8.06 -4.74 -22.65
N GLU A 94 7.10 -4.63 -23.58
CA GLU A 94 6.43 -5.79 -24.20
C GLU A 94 7.40 -6.73 -24.95
N LEU A 95 8.47 -6.18 -25.56
CA LEU A 95 9.37 -6.95 -26.42
C LEU A 95 10.52 -7.63 -25.67
N SER A 96 10.94 -7.08 -24.53
CA SER A 96 12.07 -7.60 -23.74
C SER A 96 11.63 -8.21 -22.40
N ALA A 97 10.36 -8.07 -22.03
CA ALA A 97 9.85 -8.37 -20.69
C ALA A 97 10.61 -7.64 -19.56
N GLU A 98 11.39 -6.61 -19.89
CA GLU A 98 12.06 -5.79 -18.91
C GLU A 98 11.04 -4.95 -18.16
N VAL A 99 11.16 -4.95 -16.84
CA VAL A 99 10.29 -4.18 -15.95
C VAL A 99 11.15 -3.10 -15.31
N ASP A 100 10.76 -1.84 -15.52
CA ASP A 100 11.33 -0.70 -14.82
C ASP A 100 10.61 -0.55 -13.48
N VAL A 101 11.33 -0.84 -12.39
CA VAL A 101 10.79 -0.90 -11.02
C VAL A 101 11.57 0.04 -10.12
N GLU A 102 10.84 0.75 -9.28
CA GLU A 102 11.34 1.59 -8.21
C GLU A 102 10.90 1.03 -6.86
N ASP A 103 11.83 0.99 -5.90
CA ASP A 103 11.49 0.63 -4.52
C ASP A 103 10.72 1.79 -3.87
N TYR A 104 9.48 1.50 -3.47
CA TYR A 104 8.56 2.43 -2.84
C TYR A 104 8.30 2.06 -1.38
N THR A 105 9.07 1.14 -0.83
CA THR A 105 8.86 0.56 0.50
C THR A 105 8.91 1.61 1.62
N SER A 106 9.76 2.65 1.48
CA SER A 106 9.92 3.72 2.47
C SER A 106 8.68 4.59 2.68
N ILE A 107 7.64 4.45 1.86
CA ILE A 107 6.39 5.20 2.05
C ILE A 107 5.57 4.66 3.24
N LEU A 108 5.83 3.40 3.65
CA LEU A 108 5.09 2.69 4.69
C LEU A 108 5.98 1.98 5.73
N ILE A 109 7.26 1.77 5.44
CA ILE A 109 8.23 1.07 6.31
C ILE A 109 9.25 2.03 6.93
#